data_AF-A0A430HPC6-F1
#
_entry.id   AF-A0A430HPC6-F1
#
_cell.length_a   1.000
_cell.length_b   1.000
_cell.length_c   1.000
_cell.angle_alpha   90.00
_cell.angle_beta   90.00
_cell.angle_gamma   90.00
#
_symmetry.space_group_name_H-M   'P 1'
#
loop_
_entity.id
_entity.type
_entity.pdbx_description
1 polymer ?
#
loop_
_entity_poly.entity_id
_entity_poly.type
_entity_poly.pdbx_seq_one_letter_code
_entity_poly.pdbx_strand_id
1 'polypeptide(L)'
;MNPRIACSIAILLASTVLLGACSSTRNWDARFGKSLRASLASQAIDPGAGRAARSVNGLDGKSAAAAQERYQRSADAPAALAPQSIGGGAK
;
A
#
# COMPACT_ATOMS: atom_id res chain seq x y z
N MET A 1 45.12 -28.54 19.18
CA MET A 1 44.12 -27.73 18.45
C MET A 1 44.84 -27.04 17.29
N ASN A 2 44.46 -27.31 16.05
CA ASN A 2 45.22 -26.83 14.90
C ASN A 2 45.03 -25.31 14.71
N PRO A 3 46.11 -24.51 14.69
CA PRO A 3 46.02 -23.04 14.66
C PRO A 3 45.31 -22.53 13.40
N ARG A 4 45.39 -23.29 12.31
CA ARG A 4 44.66 -23.02 11.06
C ARG A 4 43.14 -23.12 11.22
N ILE A 5 42.66 -24.10 11.98
CA ILE A 5 41.23 -24.29 12.22
C ILE A 5 40.69 -23.17 13.13
N ALA A 6 41.46 -22.79 14.15
CA ALA A 6 41.11 -21.67 15.03
C ALA A 6 41.04 -20.33 14.27
N CYS A 7 41.97 -20.09 13.34
CA CYS A 7 41.98 -18.90 12.50
C CYS A 7 40.76 -18.84 11.55
N SER A 8 40.44 -19.95 10.88
CA SER A 8 39.26 -20.01 9.99
C SER A 8 37.95 -19.76 10.74
N ILE A 9 37.81 -20.29 11.95
CA ILE A 9 36.63 -20.06 12.81
C ILE A 9 36.55 -18.58 13.20
N ALA A 10 37.66 -17.96 13.61
CA ALA A 10 37.68 -16.55 13.98
C ALA A 10 37.27 -15.62 12.82
N ILE A 11 37.74 -15.91 11.60
CA ILE A 11 37.38 -15.15 10.39
C ILE A 11 35.89 -15.30 10.06
N LEU A 12 35.34 -16.51 10.20
CA LEU A 12 33.92 -16.77 9.93
C LEU A 12 33.01 -16.04 10.93
N LEU A 13 33.36 -16.05 12.22
CA LEU A 13 32.63 -15.30 13.25
C LEU A 13 32.74 -13.78 13.07
N ALA A 14 33.92 -13.27 12.70
CA ALA A 14 34.08 -11.84 12.41
C ALA A 14 33.19 -11.41 11.24
N SER A 15 33.11 -12.24 10.19
CA SER A 15 32.32 -11.97 9.00
C SER A 15 30.81 -11.90 9.30
N THR A 16 30.28 -12.80 10.14
CA THR A 16 28.85 -12.79 10.50
C THR A 16 28.46 -11.60 11.36
N VAL A 17 29.34 -11.14 12.25
CA VAL A 17 29.11 -9.92 13.05
C VAL A 17 29.09 -8.67 12.16
N LEU A 18 30.00 -8.56 11.20
CA LEU A 18 30.00 -7.44 10.24
C LEU A 18 28.74 -7.42 9.36
N LEU A 19 28.27 -8.58 8.90
CA LEU A 19 27.03 -8.68 8.12
C LEU A 19 25.78 -8.34 8.98
N GLY A 20 25.77 -8.75 10.25
CA GLY A 20 24.70 -8.41 11.18
C GLY A 20 24.60 -6.91 11.48
N ALA A 21 25.74 -6.21 11.55
CA ALA A 21 25.79 -4.76 11.75
C ALA A 21 25.26 -3.97 10.54
N CYS A 22 25.33 -4.53 9.33
CA CYS A 22 24.78 -3.94 8.10
C CYS A 22 23.27 -4.25 7.92
N SER A 23 22.69 -5.12 8.76
CA SER A 23 21.28 -5.47 8.68
C SER A 23 20.40 -4.35 9.23
N SER A 24 19.97 -3.44 8.34
CA SER A 24 19.03 -2.35 8.66
C SER A 24 17.66 -2.83 9.16
N THR A 25 17.35 -4.12 8.94
CA THR A 25 16.09 -4.79 9.31
C THR A 25 15.65 -4.56 10.74
N ARG A 26 16.57 -4.56 11.72
CA ARG A 26 16.19 -4.40 13.14
C ARG A 26 15.47 -3.08 13.44
N ASN A 27 15.84 -1.99 12.76
CA ASN A 27 15.20 -0.69 12.92
C ASN A 27 13.87 -0.60 12.15
N TRP A 28 13.74 -1.34 11.04
CA TRP A 28 12.51 -1.41 10.25
C TRP A 28 11.45 -2.25 10.95
N ASP A 29 11.81 -3.44 11.44
CA ASP A 29 10.89 -4.34 12.15
C ASP A 29 10.32 -3.68 13.41
N ALA A 30 11.16 -2.96 14.17
CA ALA A 30 10.73 -2.21 15.34
C ALA A 30 9.69 -1.11 15.04
N ARG A 31 9.68 -0.60 13.80
CA ARG A 31 8.80 0.51 13.37
C ARG A 31 7.68 0.07 12.43
N PHE A 32 7.69 -1.16 11.96
CA PHE A 32 6.75 -1.69 10.96
C PHE A 32 5.29 -1.47 11.34
N GLY A 33 4.91 -1.80 12.59
CA GLY A 33 3.54 -1.60 13.07
C GLY A 33 3.14 -0.12 13.09
N LYS A 34 4.08 0.78 13.39
CA LYS A 34 3.85 2.24 13.40
C LYS A 34 3.68 2.78 11.98
N SER A 35 4.51 2.36 11.03
CA SER A 35 4.36 2.76 9.63
C SER A 35 3.06 2.24 9.04
N LEU A 36 2.69 0.99 9.32
CA LEU A 36 1.44 0.41 8.83
C LEU A 36 0.21 1.18 9.37
N ARG A 37 0.16 1.46 10.67
CA ARG A 37 -0.94 2.26 11.23
C ARG A 37 -0.99 3.68 10.68
N ALA A 38 0.15 4.31 10.42
CA ALA A 38 0.19 5.62 9.80
C ALA A 38 -0.38 5.59 8.38
N SER A 39 0.04 4.61 7.56
CA SER A 39 -0.48 4.43 6.20
C SER A 39 -1.97 4.07 6.19
N LEU A 40 -2.44 3.30 7.17
CA LEU A 40 -3.87 3.00 7.29
C LEU A 40 -4.69 4.23 7.69
N ALA A 41 -4.18 5.03 8.63
CA ALA A 41 -4.83 6.27 9.04
C ALA A 41 -4.93 7.28 7.88
N SER A 42 -3.95 7.32 6.98
CA SER A 42 -4.01 8.20 5.80
C SER A 42 -4.96 7.71 4.70
N GLN A 43 -5.41 6.45 4.74
CA GLN A 43 -6.38 5.92 3.77
C GLN A 43 -7.82 6.25 4.14
N ALA A 44 -8.09 6.63 5.39
CA ALA A 44 -9.42 7.04 5.83
C ALA A 44 -9.65 8.52 5.53
N ILE A 45 -10.54 8.82 4.59
CA ILE A 45 -10.93 10.20 4.22
C ILE A 45 -11.66 10.89 5.38
N ASP A 46 -12.55 10.16 6.07
CA ASP A 46 -13.25 10.63 7.27
C ASP A 46 -13.41 9.48 8.29
N PRO A 47 -12.52 9.39 9.29
CA PRO A 47 -12.61 8.36 10.33
C PRO A 47 -13.82 8.54 11.29
N GLY A 48 -14.50 9.68 11.25
CA GLY A 48 -15.67 10.00 12.07
C GLY A 48 -17.02 9.82 11.36
N ALA A 49 -17.02 9.45 10.08
CA ALA A 49 -18.21 9.46 9.22
C ALA A 49 -19.43 8.72 9.82
N GLY A 50 -19.20 7.58 10.49
CA GLY A 50 -20.29 6.80 11.11
C GLY A 50 -20.95 7.44 12.33
N ARG A 51 -20.30 8.44 12.95
CA ARG A 51 -20.86 9.20 14.09
C ARG A 51 -21.46 10.54 13.66
N ALA A 52 -21.16 10.99 12.44
CA ALA A 52 -21.67 12.24 11.92
C ALA A 52 -23.13 12.05 11.48
N ALA A 53 -24.06 12.82 12.08
CA ALA A 53 -25.44 12.94 11.60
C ALA A 53 -25.51 13.83 10.34
N ARG A 54 -24.64 13.58 9.36
CA ARG A 54 -24.62 14.32 8.10
C ARG A 54 -25.56 13.63 7.12
N SER A 55 -26.52 14.37 6.56
CA SER A 55 -27.27 13.87 5.42
C SER A 55 -26.29 13.59 4.29
N VAL A 56 -26.30 12.37 3.77
CA VAL A 56 -25.50 12.02 2.59
C VAL A 56 -25.97 12.94 1.46
N ASN A 57 -25.10 13.83 0.97
CA ASN A 57 -25.30 14.55 -0.30
C ASN A 57 -25.05 13.57 -1.45
N GLY A 58 -25.80 12.46 -1.44
CA GLY A 58 -25.73 11.41 -2.45
C GLY A 58 -26.51 11.77 -3.70
N LEU A 59 -26.47 10.86 -4.66
CA LEU A 59 -27.29 10.94 -5.86
C LEU A 59 -28.78 10.82 -5.48
N ASP A 60 -29.64 11.67 -6.04
CA ASP A 60 -31.08 11.50 -5.85
C ASP A 60 -31.56 10.20 -6.52
N GLY A 61 -32.68 9.64 -6.07
CA GLY A 61 -33.16 8.34 -6.53
C GLY A 61 -33.42 8.27 -8.04
N LYS A 62 -33.83 9.38 -8.67
CA LYS A 62 -34.09 9.41 -10.11
C LYS A 62 -32.78 9.41 -10.90
N SER A 63 -31.81 10.21 -10.46
CA SER A 63 -30.46 10.19 -11.03
C SER A 63 -29.79 8.83 -10.82
N ALA A 64 -30.03 8.14 -9.70
CA ALA A 64 -29.52 6.80 -9.43
C ALA A 64 -30.11 5.76 -10.38
N ALA A 65 -31.43 5.78 -10.59
CA ALA A 65 -32.09 4.92 -11.55
C ALA A 65 -31.57 5.16 -12.98
N ALA A 66 -31.44 6.42 -13.39
CA ALA A 66 -30.91 6.78 -14.71
C ALA A 66 -29.43 6.37 -14.89
N ALA A 67 -28.61 6.50 -13.85
CA ALA A 67 -27.21 6.05 -13.88
C ALA A 67 -27.12 4.52 -14.04
N GLN A 68 -27.94 3.77 -13.30
CA GLN A 68 -27.99 2.31 -13.40
C GLN A 68 -28.48 1.84 -14.77
N GLU A 69 -29.50 2.49 -15.31
CA GLU A 69 -30.02 2.19 -16.65
C GLU A 69 -28.95 2.44 -17.72
N ARG A 70 -28.21 3.55 -17.64
CA ARG A 70 -27.08 3.84 -18.54
C ARG A 70 -25.97 2.79 -18.40
N TYR A 71 -25.65 2.35 -17.18
CA TYR A 71 -24.68 1.30 -16.95
C TYR A 71 -25.10 -0.02 -17.59
N GLN A 72 -26.36 -0.43 -17.41
CA GLN A 72 -26.90 -1.64 -18.03
C GLN A 72 -26.83 -1.57 -19.56
N ARG A 73 -27.24 -0.45 -20.17
CA ARG A 73 -27.15 -0.27 -21.63
C ARG A 73 -25.71 -0.19 -22.14
N SER A 74 -24.77 0.20 -21.29
CA SER A 74 -23.35 0.25 -21.65
C SER A 74 -22.74 -1.14 -21.84
N ALA A 75 -23.37 -2.20 -21.33
CA ALA A 75 -22.97 -3.59 -21.61
C ALA A 75 -23.24 -3.98 -23.08
N ASP A 76 -24.28 -3.42 -23.70
CA ASP A 76 -24.64 -3.67 -25.09
C ASP A 76 -24.04 -2.63 -26.06
N ALA A 77 -23.53 -1.52 -25.53
CA ALA A 77 -22.85 -0.50 -26.30
C ALA A 77 -21.44 -0.98 -26.66
N PRO A 78 -20.98 -0.88 -27.92
CA PRO A 78 -19.59 -1.11 -28.27
C PRO A 78 -18.75 -0.12 -27.45
N ALA A 79 -17.92 -0.66 -26.58
CA ALA A 79 -17.19 0.10 -25.60
C ALA A 79 -16.35 1.19 -26.31
N ALA A 80 -16.80 2.45 -26.24
CA ALA A 80 -15.93 3.60 -26.53
C ALA A 80 -14.97 3.77 -25.34
N LEU A 81 -14.17 2.74 -25.08
CA LEU A 81 -12.99 2.81 -24.24
C LEU A 81 -11.94 3.54 -25.09
N ALA A 82 -12.03 4.85 -25.13
CA ALA A 82 -10.85 5.64 -25.43
C ALA A 82 -9.80 5.25 -24.37
N PRO A 83 -8.61 4.76 -24.76
CA PRO A 83 -7.58 4.41 -23.80
C PRO A 83 -7.19 5.66 -23.03
N GLN A 84 -7.62 5.75 -21.78
CA GLN A 84 -7.16 6.77 -20.85
C GLN A 84 -5.77 6.32 -20.40
N SER A 85 -4.73 6.94 -20.94
CA SER A 85 -3.37 6.65 -20.50
C SER A 85 -3.20 7.14 -19.06
N ILE A 86 -3.25 6.20 -18.12
CA ILE A 86 -2.71 6.42 -16.78
C ILE A 86 -1.19 6.32 -16.92
N GLY A 87 -0.57 7.39 -17.39
CA GLY A 87 0.86 7.40 -17.70
C GLY A 87 1.35 8.65 -18.42
N GLY A 88 0.70 9.81 -18.22
CA GLY A 88 1.16 11.10 -18.73
C GLY A 88 1.90 11.89 -17.66
N GLY A 89 3.00 11.35 -17.13
CA GLY A 89 3.89 12.10 -16.26
C GLY A 89 4.65 13.15 -17.08
N ALA A 90 4.10 14.36 -17.18
CA ALA A 90 4.82 15.53 -17.67
C ALA A 90 5.60 16.15 -16.50
N LYS A 91 6.89 15.85 -16.42
CA LYS A 91 8.02 16.79 -16.22
C LYS A 91 9.32 16.04 -15.98
#